data_AF-A0A7S2SPG9-F1
#
_entry.id   AF-A0A7S2SPG9-F1
#
_cell.length_a   1.000
_cell.length_b   1.000
_cell.length_c   1.000
_cell.angle_alpha   90.00
_cell.angle_beta   90.00
_cell.angle_gamma   90.00
#
_symmetry.space_group_name_H-M   'P 1'
#
loop_
_entity.id
_entity.type
_entity.pdbx_description
1 polymer ?
#
loop_
_entity_poly.entity_id
_entity_poly.type
_entity_poly.pdbx_seq_one_letter_code
_entity_poly.pdbx_strand_id
1 'polypeptide(L)'
;PPRNDRKKSGITKKLTGQENQAEKLRAKRHEILSKAELDQVHIPLKAGSESAKKRQRGDDGEERGSSKKVRKDDDSESSMSDAESSSKASSRKQSSQSSDPSSMGFSRSESKFVKNDEVQTADIDFSLIESIDTDQETPEERASLLKKHETKIQVLQEELEKIQPNMKARERYDDVAMRLKDTDAKLSLARVQSRKIELSFEKIKQSRYKKFMHMFEHVSNTIDKVYRELTKSSRHPLGGNAYLSLDNTEEPYLGGIKYNAMPPTKRFRDMDQLSGGEKTVAALALLFAVHSYHPAPFFVMDEVDAALDNVNVFKVSNYIRRNSNNFQCVVISLKDTFYDKADALVGIYREKKYNCSQTLTMSLDGYAENDNEEE
;
A
#
# COMPACT_ATOMS: atom_id res chain seq x y z
N PRO A 1 45.64 17.85 -103.22
CA PRO A 1 45.48 17.89 -101.73
C PRO A 1 44.07 17.77 -101.11
N PRO A 2 42.90 18.03 -101.76
CA PRO A 2 41.65 18.30 -101.03
C PRO A 2 40.86 17.07 -100.53
N ARG A 3 41.25 15.84 -100.90
CA ARG A 3 40.53 14.61 -100.49
C ARG A 3 40.78 14.19 -99.03
N ASN A 4 41.89 14.60 -98.42
CA ASN A 4 42.20 14.27 -97.02
C ASN A 4 41.47 15.16 -96.03
N ASP A 5 41.24 16.44 -96.33
CA ASP A 5 40.65 17.39 -95.37
C ASP A 5 39.15 17.14 -95.14
N ARG A 6 38.40 16.69 -96.15
CA ARG A 6 37.01 16.21 -95.94
C ARG A 6 36.94 14.96 -95.07
N LYS A 7 37.89 14.02 -95.20
CA LYS A 7 37.97 12.84 -94.31
C LYS A 7 38.37 13.25 -92.89
N LYS A 8 39.39 14.12 -92.73
CA LYS A 8 39.76 14.69 -91.42
C LYS A 8 38.59 15.42 -90.77
N SER A 9 37.88 16.28 -91.49
CA SER A 9 36.71 17.02 -90.97
C SER A 9 35.56 16.10 -90.53
N GLY A 10 35.30 15.02 -91.27
CA GLY A 10 34.32 14.01 -90.86
C GLY A 10 34.75 13.24 -89.60
N ILE A 11 36.04 12.91 -89.48
CA ILE A 11 36.60 12.24 -88.30
C ILE A 11 36.59 13.19 -87.10
N THR A 12 37.03 14.45 -87.24
CA THR A 12 37.02 15.41 -86.12
C THR A 12 35.60 15.70 -85.63
N LYS A 13 34.61 15.83 -86.53
CA LYS A 13 33.20 15.96 -86.10
C LYS A 13 32.68 14.73 -85.34
N LYS A 14 33.06 13.52 -85.75
CA LYS A 14 32.73 12.29 -85.00
C LYS A 14 33.44 12.26 -83.64
N LEU A 15 34.72 12.65 -83.59
CA LEU A 15 35.49 12.77 -82.35
C LEU A 15 34.82 13.75 -81.37
N THR A 16 34.53 14.99 -81.79
CA THR A 16 33.84 15.96 -80.94
C THR A 16 32.44 15.52 -80.53
N GLY A 17 31.76 14.72 -81.37
CA GLY A 17 30.46 14.13 -81.03
C GLY A 17 30.58 13.07 -79.92
N GLN A 18 31.58 12.19 -80.02
CA GLN A 18 31.87 11.17 -79.01
C GLN A 18 32.42 11.78 -77.72
N GLU A 19 33.27 12.82 -77.79
CA GLU A 19 33.76 13.57 -76.64
C GLU A 19 32.60 14.22 -75.87
N ASN A 20 31.70 14.95 -76.54
CA ASN A 20 30.51 15.53 -75.91
C ASN A 20 29.57 14.47 -75.30
N GLN A 21 29.50 13.28 -75.89
CA GLN A 21 28.70 12.17 -75.38
C GLN A 21 29.34 11.53 -74.13
N ALA A 22 30.67 11.39 -74.13
CA ALA A 22 31.44 10.94 -72.97
C ALA A 22 31.39 11.95 -71.82
N GLU A 23 31.43 13.25 -72.10
CA GLU A 23 31.32 14.32 -71.09
C GLU A 23 29.93 14.32 -70.43
N LYS A 24 28.84 14.14 -71.20
CA LYS A 24 27.49 13.95 -70.64
C LYS A 24 27.36 12.70 -69.76
N LEU A 25 28.04 11.60 -70.09
CA LEU A 25 28.04 10.39 -69.28
C LEU A 25 28.86 10.57 -67.98
N ARG A 26 29.99 11.28 -68.04
CA ARG A 26 30.79 11.65 -66.86
C ARG A 26 30.00 12.53 -65.88
N ALA A 27 29.26 13.53 -66.38
CA ALA A 27 28.41 14.38 -65.53
C ALA A 27 27.34 13.56 -64.77
N LYS A 28 26.62 12.65 -65.47
CA LYS A 28 25.65 11.74 -64.83
C LYS A 28 26.28 10.79 -63.81
N ARG A 29 27.50 10.31 -64.07
CA ARG A 29 28.23 9.44 -63.15
C ARG A 29 28.54 10.16 -61.84
N HIS A 30 29.00 11.41 -61.92
CA HIS A 30 29.29 12.24 -60.75
C HIS A 30 28.03 12.52 -59.90
N GLU A 31 26.89 12.81 -60.56
CA GLU A 31 25.59 13.00 -59.90
C GLU A 31 25.16 11.75 -59.11
N ILE A 32 25.32 10.56 -59.68
CA ILE A 32 24.97 9.28 -59.02
C ILE A 32 25.87 9.01 -57.82
N LEU A 33 27.18 9.25 -57.94
CA LEU A 33 28.14 9.05 -56.83
C LEU A 33 27.85 10.01 -55.67
N SER A 34 27.63 11.29 -55.95
CA SER A 34 27.28 12.31 -54.95
C SER A 34 25.97 11.96 -54.21
N LYS A 35 24.98 11.45 -54.94
CA LYS A 35 23.72 10.98 -54.33
C LYS A 35 23.90 9.75 -53.45
N ALA A 36 24.72 8.79 -53.87
CA ALA A 36 25.02 7.59 -53.08
C ALA A 36 25.78 7.93 -51.77
N GLU A 37 26.64 8.95 -51.77
CA GLU A 37 27.28 9.47 -50.55
C GLU A 37 26.26 10.13 -49.60
N LEU A 38 25.33 10.94 -50.13
CA LEU A 38 24.25 11.56 -49.35
C LEU A 38 23.30 10.55 -48.70
N ASP A 39 22.92 9.50 -49.44
CA ASP A 39 22.03 8.43 -48.98
C ASP A 39 22.77 7.36 -48.13
N GLN A 40 24.05 7.58 -47.79
CA GLN A 40 24.92 6.68 -47.00
C GLN A 40 25.04 5.24 -47.54
N VAL A 41 24.92 5.06 -48.87
CA VAL A 41 24.95 3.73 -49.50
C VAL A 41 26.39 3.19 -49.54
N HIS A 42 26.61 1.99 -49.02
CA HIS A 42 27.93 1.37 -48.99
C HIS A 42 28.34 0.80 -50.36
N ILE A 43 29.10 1.56 -51.13
CA ILE A 43 29.63 1.15 -52.44
C ILE A 43 30.77 0.12 -52.29
N PRO A 44 30.71 -1.05 -52.97
CA PRO A 44 31.80 -2.03 -52.95
C PRO A 44 33.03 -1.55 -53.73
N LEU A 45 34.22 -1.72 -53.15
CA LEU A 45 35.51 -1.32 -53.71
C LEU A 45 36.40 -2.54 -53.95
N LYS A 46 37.20 -2.53 -55.02
CA LYS A 46 38.11 -3.62 -55.37
C LYS A 46 39.13 -3.86 -54.27
N ALA A 47 39.28 -5.13 -53.91
CA ALA A 47 40.25 -5.57 -52.91
C ALA A 47 41.68 -5.12 -53.28
N GLY A 48 42.27 -4.25 -52.47
CA GLY A 48 43.64 -3.75 -52.63
C GLY A 48 43.79 -2.28 -53.04
N SER A 49 42.71 -1.62 -53.46
CA SER A 49 42.68 -0.19 -53.79
C SER A 49 43.13 0.72 -52.64
N GLU A 50 43.67 1.90 -52.96
CA GLU A 50 44.06 2.89 -51.92
C GLU A 50 42.83 3.41 -51.17
N SER A 51 41.70 3.55 -51.86
CA SER A 51 40.41 3.97 -51.28
C SER A 51 39.89 2.99 -50.22
N ALA A 52 40.00 1.67 -50.45
CA ALA A 52 39.62 0.66 -49.46
C ALA A 52 40.53 0.72 -48.22
N LYS A 53 41.84 0.82 -48.40
CA LYS A 53 42.82 0.95 -47.29
C LYS A 53 42.61 2.20 -46.44
N LYS A 54 42.13 3.29 -47.06
CA LYS A 54 41.86 4.55 -46.36
C LYS A 54 40.59 4.49 -45.50
N ARG A 55 39.58 3.71 -45.90
CA ARG A 55 38.39 3.45 -45.07
C ARG A 55 38.69 2.48 -43.92
N GLN A 56 39.45 1.41 -44.16
CA GLN A 56 39.89 0.49 -43.09
C GLN A 56 40.68 1.20 -41.98
N ARG A 57 41.59 2.12 -42.35
CA ARG A 57 42.34 2.95 -41.38
C ARG A 57 41.49 3.93 -40.57
N GLY A 58 40.21 4.10 -40.88
CA GLY A 58 39.27 4.91 -40.09
C GLY A 58 38.50 4.12 -39.03
N ASP A 59 38.53 2.79 -39.09
CA ASP A 59 37.69 1.89 -38.26
C ASP A 59 38.52 1.19 -37.17
N ASP A 60 39.78 0.83 -37.46
CA ASP A 60 40.73 0.20 -36.51
C ASP A 60 41.30 1.18 -35.45
N GLY A 61 40.54 2.21 -35.07
CA GLY A 61 41.06 3.44 -34.47
C GLY A 61 40.64 3.76 -33.03
N GLU A 62 39.60 3.14 -32.46
CA GLU A 62 39.13 3.53 -31.11
C GLU A 62 38.36 2.45 -30.34
N GLU A 63 39.03 1.40 -29.85
CA GLU A 63 38.68 0.82 -28.53
C GLU A 63 39.77 -0.10 -27.94
N ARG A 64 40.39 0.37 -26.83
CA ARG A 64 40.74 -0.36 -25.57
C ARG A 64 42.06 0.08 -24.95
N GLY A 65 41.99 0.81 -23.83
CA GLY A 65 43.13 0.88 -22.90
C GLY A 65 43.22 2.12 -22.00
N SER A 66 42.56 2.11 -20.85
CA SER A 66 43.26 2.23 -19.55
C SER A 66 42.28 2.09 -18.37
N SER A 67 42.65 1.27 -17.38
CA SER A 67 41.86 1.05 -16.17
C SER A 67 42.53 1.67 -14.95
N LYS A 68 41.77 2.49 -14.22
CA LYS A 68 41.88 2.85 -12.79
C LYS A 68 43.22 2.60 -12.06
N LYS A 69 43.69 3.65 -11.37
CA LYS A 69 43.75 3.59 -9.90
C LYS A 69 43.58 4.97 -9.24
N VAL A 70 42.89 4.98 -8.10
CA VAL A 70 42.51 6.16 -7.31
C VAL A 70 43.50 6.39 -6.17
N ARG A 71 43.85 7.66 -5.91
CA ARG A 71 44.04 8.22 -4.56
C ARG A 71 43.52 9.67 -4.52
N LYS A 72 43.39 10.21 -3.31
CA LYS A 72 42.54 11.35 -2.89
C LYS A 72 43.40 12.38 -2.14
N ASP A 73 42.77 13.47 -1.72
CA ASP A 73 43.20 14.47 -0.71
C ASP A 73 44.13 15.58 -1.24
N ASP A 74 44.09 16.84 -0.78
CA ASP A 74 42.94 17.72 -0.43
C ASP A 74 43.45 19.19 -0.38
N ASP A 75 42.52 20.16 -0.45
CA ASP A 75 42.59 21.59 -0.05
C ASP A 75 43.60 22.65 -0.62
N SER A 76 43.02 23.82 -0.96
CA SER A 76 43.56 25.21 -0.91
C SER A 76 44.72 25.62 -1.85
N GLU A 77 44.77 26.79 -2.50
CA GLU A 77 43.85 27.95 -2.68
C GLU A 77 43.70 28.26 -4.22
N SER A 78 43.23 29.39 -4.79
CA SER A 78 42.76 30.70 -4.27
C SER A 78 41.74 31.42 -5.18
N SER A 79 40.98 32.32 -4.53
CA SER A 79 40.37 33.60 -4.97
C SER A 79 40.13 33.98 -6.45
N MET A 80 38.85 34.34 -6.73
CA MET A 80 38.38 35.55 -7.47
C MET A 80 38.67 35.66 -9.00
N SER A 81 37.89 36.34 -9.85
CA SER A 81 36.72 37.24 -9.70
C SER A 81 35.90 37.34 -11.02
N ASP A 82 34.58 37.51 -10.88
CA ASP A 82 33.67 38.43 -11.62
C ASP A 82 33.52 38.52 -13.16
N ALA A 83 32.33 39.03 -13.52
CA ALA A 83 31.94 39.76 -14.73
C ALA A 83 31.87 38.98 -16.07
N GLU A 84 30.68 38.61 -16.56
CA GLU A 84 29.68 39.45 -17.26
C GLU A 84 29.94 39.69 -18.76
N SER A 85 29.10 39.07 -19.59
CA SER A 85 28.32 39.71 -20.67
C SER A 85 27.52 38.59 -21.39
N SER A 86 26.18 38.61 -21.47
CA SER A 86 25.33 39.49 -22.28
C SER A 86 25.74 39.48 -23.77
N SER A 87 24.86 39.29 -24.76
CA SER A 87 23.40 39.05 -24.76
C SER A 87 22.93 38.73 -26.20
N LYS A 88 21.70 38.20 -26.37
CA LYS A 88 20.87 38.28 -27.60
C LYS A 88 21.43 37.63 -28.90
N ALA A 89 20.63 37.30 -29.91
CA ALA A 89 19.20 36.99 -29.97
C ALA A 89 18.95 36.20 -31.27
N SER A 90 18.20 35.09 -31.21
CA SER A 90 17.80 34.33 -32.40
C SER A 90 16.36 34.65 -32.75
N SER A 91 16.13 35.49 -33.75
CA SER A 91 14.79 35.78 -34.26
C SER A 91 14.69 35.77 -35.80
N ARG A 92 14.00 34.73 -36.28
CA ARG A 92 12.81 34.84 -37.15
C ARG A 92 13.00 35.06 -38.67
N LYS A 93 12.18 34.29 -39.43
CA LYS A 93 11.88 34.37 -40.89
C LYS A 93 13.02 33.88 -41.81
N GLN A 94 12.78 33.34 -43.03
CA GLN A 94 11.53 33.19 -43.80
C GLN A 94 11.60 32.05 -44.86
N SER A 95 10.41 31.58 -45.26
CA SER A 95 9.95 31.22 -46.62
C SER A 95 10.59 30.10 -47.46
N SER A 96 9.67 29.30 -48.00
CA SER A 96 9.70 28.55 -49.25
C SER A 96 10.34 29.26 -50.46
N GLN A 97 11.06 28.48 -51.28
CA GLN A 97 11.03 28.64 -52.74
C GLN A 97 11.31 27.33 -53.46
N SER A 98 10.48 27.02 -54.46
CA SER A 98 10.66 25.93 -55.42
C SER A 98 11.44 26.43 -56.64
N SER A 99 12.42 25.68 -57.13
CA SER A 99 13.05 25.94 -58.42
C SER A 99 13.70 24.69 -59.02
N ASP A 100 13.29 24.32 -60.22
CA ASP A 100 13.99 23.39 -61.11
C ASP A 100 15.46 23.80 -61.34
N PRO A 101 16.38 22.84 -61.49
CA PRO A 101 17.69 23.05 -62.08
C PRO A 101 17.83 22.32 -63.44
N SER A 102 16.98 22.63 -64.41
CA SER A 102 17.33 22.46 -65.83
C SER A 102 17.86 23.79 -66.36
N SER A 103 19.06 23.77 -66.97
CA SER A 103 19.79 24.93 -67.52
C SER A 103 20.53 25.84 -66.51
N MET A 104 21.67 25.38 -66.01
CA MET A 104 22.86 26.23 -65.84
C MET A 104 23.92 25.87 -66.89
N GLY A 105 24.64 26.87 -67.39
CA GLY A 105 25.42 26.76 -68.62
C GLY A 105 26.74 25.99 -68.49
N PHE A 106 27.16 25.37 -69.61
CA PHE A 106 28.47 24.74 -69.76
C PHE A 106 29.61 25.77 -69.61
N SER A 107 30.08 25.95 -68.37
CA SER A 107 31.32 26.64 -68.04
C SER A 107 32.49 25.66 -68.09
N ARG A 108 33.56 26.04 -68.80
CA ARG A 108 34.70 25.19 -69.17
C ARG A 108 35.69 24.94 -68.02
N SER A 109 35.19 24.62 -66.83
CA SER A 109 35.95 24.65 -65.56
C SER A 109 35.80 23.39 -64.67
N GLU A 110 35.31 22.28 -65.19
CA GLU A 110 35.12 21.02 -64.42
C GLU A 110 36.29 20.02 -64.52
N SER A 111 37.38 20.37 -65.20
CA SER A 111 38.52 19.48 -65.50
C SER A 111 39.36 19.02 -64.29
N LYS A 112 39.02 19.45 -63.06
CA LYS A 112 39.59 18.93 -61.80
C LYS A 112 38.71 17.90 -61.10
N PHE A 113 37.38 18.09 -61.05
CA PHE A 113 36.47 17.13 -60.42
C PHE A 113 36.37 15.84 -61.24
N VAL A 114 36.23 15.95 -62.57
CA VAL A 114 36.15 14.81 -63.49
C VAL A 114 37.37 13.87 -63.42
N LYS A 115 38.54 14.37 -63.02
CA LYS A 115 39.76 13.54 -62.84
C LYS A 115 39.76 12.73 -61.55
N ASN A 116 39.28 13.29 -60.44
CA ASN A 116 39.12 12.51 -59.19
C ASN A 116 38.06 11.42 -59.38
N ASP A 117 37.01 11.73 -60.16
CA ASP A 117 35.91 10.83 -60.48
C ASP A 117 36.37 9.59 -61.29
N GLU A 118 37.40 9.72 -62.14
CA GLU A 118 38.04 8.57 -62.81
C GLU A 118 38.85 7.68 -61.86
N VAL A 119 39.54 8.27 -60.87
CA VAL A 119 40.30 7.50 -59.87
C VAL A 119 39.34 6.77 -58.91
N GLN A 120 38.32 7.47 -58.40
CA GLN A 120 37.31 6.87 -57.52
C GLN A 120 36.54 5.73 -58.21
N THR A 121 36.30 5.82 -59.52
CA THR A 121 35.57 4.78 -60.25
C THR A 121 36.44 3.62 -60.74
N ALA A 122 37.74 3.80 -60.91
CA ALA A 122 38.67 2.68 -61.15
C ALA A 122 38.71 1.69 -59.97
N ASP A 123 38.55 2.23 -58.75
CA ASP A 123 38.56 1.52 -57.47
C ASP A 123 37.22 0.81 -57.13
N ILE A 124 36.11 1.08 -57.83
CA ILE A 124 34.82 0.42 -57.59
C ILE A 124 34.85 -1.03 -58.13
N ASP A 125 34.29 -1.96 -57.36
CA ASP A 125 34.21 -3.36 -57.77
C ASP A 125 32.94 -3.63 -58.60
N PHE A 126 33.13 -3.79 -59.90
CA PHE A 126 32.09 -4.12 -60.86
C PHE A 126 31.94 -5.64 -61.09
N SER A 127 32.69 -6.50 -60.40
CA SER A 127 32.55 -7.97 -60.54
C SER A 127 31.15 -8.46 -60.18
N LEU A 128 30.51 -7.82 -59.19
CA LEU A 128 29.11 -8.05 -58.83
C LEU A 128 28.12 -7.67 -59.93
N ILE A 129 28.51 -6.79 -60.86
CA ILE A 129 27.71 -6.39 -62.03
C ILE A 129 27.96 -7.32 -63.21
N GLU A 130 29.16 -7.88 -63.37
CA GLU A 130 29.40 -8.98 -64.33
C GLU A 130 28.62 -10.25 -63.96
N SER A 131 28.27 -10.45 -62.68
CA SER A 131 27.35 -11.51 -62.24
C SER A 131 25.85 -11.17 -62.36
N ILE A 132 25.51 -9.93 -62.74
CA ILE A 132 24.13 -9.54 -63.09
C ILE A 132 24.01 -9.67 -64.61
N ASP A 133 23.55 -10.84 -65.06
CA ASP A 133 23.19 -11.10 -66.46
C ASP A 133 22.06 -10.16 -66.91
N THR A 134 22.41 -8.94 -67.35
CA THR A 134 21.44 -7.98 -67.93
C THR A 134 20.87 -8.44 -69.26
N ASP A 135 21.40 -9.52 -69.84
CA ASP A 135 20.99 -10.09 -71.13
C ASP A 135 20.06 -11.32 -70.98
N GLN A 136 19.66 -11.70 -69.75
CA GLN A 136 18.71 -12.81 -69.51
C GLN A 136 17.31 -12.40 -69.03
N GLU A 137 17.04 -11.12 -68.73
CA GLU A 137 15.66 -10.66 -68.52
C GLU A 137 15.08 -10.08 -69.82
N THR A 138 14.14 -10.80 -70.46
CA THR A 138 13.33 -10.17 -71.50
C THR A 138 12.55 -8.98 -70.91
N PRO A 139 12.19 -7.96 -71.73
CA PRO A 139 11.36 -6.84 -71.25
C PRO A 139 10.04 -7.29 -70.61
N GLU A 140 9.55 -8.45 -71.03
CA GLU A 140 8.33 -9.09 -70.54
C GLU A 140 8.54 -9.75 -69.16
N GLU A 141 9.66 -10.45 -68.93
CA GLU A 141 9.99 -11.04 -67.64
C GLU A 141 10.21 -9.97 -66.57
N ARG A 142 10.94 -8.90 -66.92
CA ARG A 142 11.13 -7.74 -66.05
C ARG A 142 9.81 -7.03 -65.74
N ALA A 143 8.93 -6.86 -66.73
CA ALA A 143 7.57 -6.36 -66.50
C ALA A 143 6.73 -7.32 -65.63
N SER A 144 6.93 -8.64 -65.73
CA SER A 144 6.26 -9.63 -64.89
C SER A 144 6.75 -9.59 -63.44
N LEU A 145 8.05 -9.37 -63.22
CA LEU A 145 8.66 -9.21 -61.90
C LEU A 145 8.19 -7.92 -61.25
N LEU A 146 8.22 -6.80 -61.98
CA LEU A 146 7.66 -5.53 -61.51
C LEU A 146 6.19 -5.68 -61.11
N LYS A 147 5.34 -6.31 -61.93
CA LYS A 147 3.95 -6.63 -61.57
C LYS A 147 3.84 -7.52 -60.33
N LYS A 148 4.70 -8.52 -60.15
CA LYS A 148 4.73 -9.38 -58.94
C LYS A 148 5.17 -8.62 -57.68
N HIS A 149 6.02 -7.61 -57.81
CA HIS A 149 6.40 -6.74 -56.70
C HIS A 149 5.31 -5.72 -56.40
N GLU A 150 4.66 -5.17 -57.43
CA GLU A 150 3.54 -4.23 -57.31
C GLU A 150 2.31 -4.88 -56.68
N THR A 151 1.95 -6.12 -57.04
CA THR A 151 0.88 -6.86 -56.35
C THR A 151 1.24 -7.24 -54.92
N LYS A 152 2.51 -7.57 -54.63
CA LYS A 152 2.98 -7.76 -53.23
C LYS A 152 2.86 -6.47 -52.41
N ILE A 153 3.21 -5.32 -53.00
CA ILE A 153 3.06 -4.01 -52.35
C ILE A 153 1.58 -3.72 -52.09
N GLN A 154 0.69 -3.97 -53.05
CA GLN A 154 -0.76 -3.82 -52.86
C GLN A 154 -1.31 -4.72 -51.75
N VAL A 155 -0.95 -6.00 -51.73
CA VAL A 155 -1.38 -6.92 -50.65
C VAL A 155 -0.88 -6.46 -49.28
N LEU A 156 0.38 -6.03 -49.18
CA LEU A 156 0.94 -5.48 -47.93
C LEU A 156 0.29 -4.14 -47.54
N GLN A 157 -0.11 -3.31 -48.50
CA GLN A 157 -0.88 -2.08 -48.24
C GLN A 157 -2.29 -2.40 -47.73
N GLU A 158 -3.00 -3.36 -48.32
CA GLU A 158 -4.30 -3.82 -47.82
C GLU A 158 -4.22 -4.46 -46.43
N GLU A 159 -3.15 -5.21 -46.14
CA GLU A 159 -2.89 -5.73 -44.78
C GLU A 159 -2.61 -4.59 -43.79
N LEU A 160 -1.85 -3.59 -44.20
CA LEU A 160 -1.56 -2.40 -43.37
C LEU A 160 -2.84 -1.57 -43.11
N GLU A 161 -3.74 -1.42 -44.09
CA GLU A 161 -5.02 -0.72 -43.91
C GLU A 161 -5.99 -1.48 -43.00
N LYS A 162 -5.97 -2.83 -43.03
CA LYS A 162 -6.72 -3.69 -42.10
C LYS A 162 -6.20 -3.56 -40.66
N ILE A 163 -4.90 -3.34 -40.48
CA ILE A 163 -4.28 -3.12 -39.17
C ILE A 163 -4.39 -1.63 -38.83
N GLN A 164 -5.44 -1.24 -38.10
CA GLN A 164 -5.52 0.09 -37.48
C GLN A 164 -4.88 0.08 -36.08
N PRO A 165 -3.58 0.44 -35.91
CA PRO A 165 -2.97 0.50 -34.60
C PRO A 165 -3.56 1.64 -33.78
N ASN A 166 -4.03 1.34 -32.57
CA ASN A 166 -4.39 2.37 -31.61
C ASN A 166 -3.11 3.06 -31.11
N MET A 167 -2.74 4.18 -31.73
CA MET A 167 -1.50 4.91 -31.41
C MET A 167 -1.43 5.40 -29.94
N LYS A 168 -2.59 5.58 -29.28
CA LYS A 168 -2.68 5.95 -27.86
C LYS A 168 -2.65 4.75 -26.90
N ALA A 169 -2.53 3.52 -27.41
CA ALA A 169 -2.48 2.32 -26.57
C ALA A 169 -1.25 2.31 -25.66
N ARG A 170 -0.11 2.84 -26.12
CA ARG A 170 1.12 2.92 -25.33
C ARG A 170 0.98 3.86 -24.14
N GLU A 171 0.55 5.10 -24.39
CA GLU A 171 0.29 6.11 -23.35
C GLU A 171 -0.69 5.58 -22.29
N ARG A 172 -1.82 5.00 -22.75
CA ARG A 172 -2.82 4.40 -21.84
C ARG A 172 -2.28 3.20 -21.06
N TYR A 173 -1.41 2.39 -21.64
CA TYR A 173 -0.77 1.28 -20.95
C TYR A 173 0.15 1.80 -19.84
N ASP A 174 0.99 2.79 -20.14
CA ASP A 174 1.94 3.36 -19.18
C ASP A 174 1.17 4.09 -18.03
N ASP A 175 0.09 4.81 -18.33
CA ASP A 175 -0.85 5.39 -17.34
C ASP A 175 -1.48 4.33 -16.41
N VAL A 176 -2.02 3.25 -16.99
CA VAL A 176 -2.67 2.16 -16.24
C VAL A 176 -1.65 1.38 -15.43
N ALA A 177 -0.44 1.14 -15.96
CA ALA A 177 0.64 0.48 -15.24
C ALA A 177 1.14 1.32 -14.05
N MET A 178 1.19 2.66 -14.17
CA MET A 178 1.50 3.56 -13.06
C MET A 178 0.40 3.51 -12.00
N ARG A 179 -0.88 3.65 -12.39
CA ARG A 179 -2.02 3.56 -11.45
C ARG A 179 -2.08 2.22 -10.74
N LEU A 180 -1.80 1.12 -11.43
CA LEU A 180 -1.78 -0.23 -10.86
C LEU A 180 -0.70 -0.33 -9.76
N LYS A 181 0.53 0.12 -10.04
CA LYS A 181 1.61 0.18 -9.04
C LYS A 181 1.23 1.01 -7.82
N ASP A 182 0.61 2.18 -8.02
CA ASP A 182 0.15 3.03 -6.92
C ASP A 182 -0.95 2.36 -6.08
N THR A 183 -1.90 1.66 -6.73
CA THR A 183 -2.95 0.93 -6.03
C THR A 183 -2.40 -0.27 -5.27
N ASP A 184 -1.46 -1.03 -5.85
CA ASP A 184 -0.81 -2.15 -5.18
C ASP A 184 0.02 -1.68 -3.98
N ALA A 185 0.73 -0.55 -4.10
CA ALA A 185 1.44 0.06 -2.99
C ALA A 185 0.48 0.42 -1.85
N LYS A 186 -0.62 1.14 -2.13
CA LYS A 186 -1.65 1.50 -1.13
C LYS A 186 -2.28 0.27 -0.49
N LEU A 187 -2.59 -0.76 -1.29
CA LEU A 187 -3.19 -2.01 -0.84
C LEU A 187 -2.22 -2.81 0.05
N SER A 188 -0.93 -2.84 -0.29
CA SER A 188 0.11 -3.47 0.53
C SER A 188 0.25 -2.80 1.90
N LEU A 189 0.22 -1.46 1.95
CA LEU A 189 0.25 -0.68 3.19
C LEU A 189 -1.00 -0.94 4.03
N ALA A 190 -2.19 -0.93 3.42
CA ALA A 190 -3.45 -1.26 4.10
C ALA A 190 -3.44 -2.70 4.66
N ARG A 191 -2.89 -3.68 3.94
CA ARG A 191 -2.71 -5.06 4.44
C ARG A 191 -1.73 -5.15 5.62
N VAL A 192 -0.70 -4.31 5.68
CA VAL A 192 0.22 -4.25 6.84
C VAL A 192 -0.46 -3.58 8.03
N GLN A 193 -1.18 -2.48 7.81
CA GLN A 193 -1.94 -1.79 8.86
C GLN A 193 -3.05 -2.68 9.44
N SER A 194 -3.83 -3.36 8.60
CA SER A 194 -4.89 -4.29 9.02
C SER A 194 -4.33 -5.38 9.93
N ARG A 195 -3.26 -6.08 9.51
CA ARG A 195 -2.58 -7.10 10.34
C ARG A 195 -2.06 -6.54 11.66
N LYS A 196 -1.55 -5.30 11.69
CA LYS A 196 -1.11 -4.64 12.94
C LYS A 196 -2.30 -4.37 13.87
N ILE A 197 -3.44 -3.95 13.33
CA ILE A 197 -4.68 -3.70 14.10
C ILE A 197 -5.22 -5.03 14.63
N GLU A 198 -5.32 -6.07 13.81
CA GLU A 198 -5.76 -7.42 14.16
C GLU A 198 -4.91 -8.01 15.31
N LEU A 199 -3.58 -7.94 15.22
CA LEU A 199 -2.67 -8.34 16.30
C LEU A 199 -2.82 -7.50 17.58
N SER A 200 -3.22 -6.23 17.47
CA SER A 200 -3.48 -5.39 18.64
C SER A 200 -4.84 -5.70 19.28
N PHE A 201 -5.85 -5.99 18.47
CA PHE A 201 -7.17 -6.41 18.90
C PHE A 201 -7.10 -7.74 19.65
N GLU A 202 -6.37 -8.73 19.11
CA GLU A 202 -6.23 -10.04 19.75
C GLU A 202 -5.55 -9.94 21.13
N LYS A 203 -4.53 -9.07 21.29
CA LYS A 203 -3.93 -8.77 22.61
C LYS A 203 -4.94 -8.17 23.59
N ILE A 204 -5.79 -7.25 23.12
CA ILE A 204 -6.84 -6.64 23.94
C ILE A 204 -7.92 -7.66 24.30
N LYS A 205 -8.37 -8.49 23.35
CA LYS A 205 -9.32 -9.59 23.56
C LYS A 205 -8.82 -10.56 24.62
N GLN A 206 -7.57 -11.03 24.53
CA GLN A 206 -6.97 -11.91 25.53
C GLN A 206 -6.83 -11.24 26.91
N SER A 207 -6.47 -9.96 26.96
CA SER A 207 -6.40 -9.21 28.23
C SER A 207 -7.78 -9.02 28.88
N ARG A 208 -8.81 -8.74 28.07
CA ARG A 208 -10.22 -8.66 28.50
C ARG A 208 -10.71 -10.00 29.05
N TYR A 209 -10.48 -11.08 28.31
CA TYR A 209 -10.86 -12.44 28.72
C TYR A 209 -10.22 -12.81 30.06
N LYS A 210 -8.89 -12.64 30.20
CA LYS A 210 -8.16 -12.94 31.44
C LYS A 210 -8.68 -12.15 32.65
N LYS A 211 -8.92 -10.84 32.48
CA LYS A 211 -9.49 -9.99 33.55
C LYS A 211 -10.91 -10.40 33.94
N PHE A 212 -11.74 -10.77 32.95
CA PHE A 212 -13.09 -11.25 33.19
C PHE A 212 -13.09 -12.58 33.96
N MET A 213 -12.37 -13.59 33.46
CA MET A 213 -12.35 -14.91 34.10
C MET A 213 -11.75 -14.86 35.51
N HIS A 214 -10.69 -14.07 35.73
CA HIS A 214 -10.11 -13.89 37.07
C HIS A 214 -11.14 -13.36 38.10
N MET A 215 -11.96 -12.38 37.71
CA MET A 215 -13.04 -11.87 38.57
C MET A 215 -14.17 -12.90 38.72
N PHE A 216 -14.60 -13.52 37.62
CA PHE A 216 -15.67 -14.52 37.61
C PHE A 216 -15.35 -15.73 38.49
N GLU A 217 -14.14 -16.29 38.37
CA GLU A 217 -13.67 -17.40 39.20
C GLU A 217 -13.61 -17.03 40.68
N HIS A 218 -13.12 -15.83 41.02
CA HIS A 218 -13.09 -15.37 42.42
C HIS A 218 -14.48 -15.24 43.03
N VAL A 219 -15.43 -14.62 42.31
CA VAL A 219 -16.81 -14.46 42.78
C VAL A 219 -17.51 -15.81 42.85
N SER A 220 -17.36 -16.68 41.84
CA SER A 220 -17.97 -18.03 41.81
C SER A 220 -17.45 -18.93 42.94
N ASN A 221 -16.17 -18.85 43.28
CA ASN A 221 -15.57 -19.58 44.42
C ASN A 221 -15.95 -19.01 45.80
N THR A 222 -16.51 -17.79 45.86
CA THR A 222 -16.84 -17.09 47.11
C THR A 222 -18.35 -17.07 47.37
N ILE A 223 -19.18 -17.00 46.33
CA ILE A 223 -20.64 -16.85 46.45
C ILE A 223 -21.31 -18.01 47.19
N ASP A 224 -20.88 -19.26 46.98
CA ASP A 224 -21.40 -20.41 47.73
C ASP A 224 -21.09 -20.30 49.23
N LYS A 225 -19.88 -19.86 49.58
CA LYS A 225 -19.45 -19.70 50.99
C LYS A 225 -20.28 -18.62 51.69
N VAL A 226 -20.44 -17.46 51.05
CA VAL A 226 -21.21 -16.32 51.57
C VAL A 226 -22.69 -16.67 51.67
N TYR A 227 -23.28 -17.24 50.62
CA TYR A 227 -24.69 -17.65 50.64
C TYR A 227 -24.97 -18.72 51.70
N ARG A 228 -24.06 -19.69 51.86
CA ARG A 228 -24.15 -20.69 52.92
C ARG A 228 -24.10 -20.07 54.31
N GLU A 229 -23.21 -19.10 54.55
CA GLU A 229 -23.14 -18.39 55.83
C GLU A 229 -24.41 -17.60 56.13
N LEU A 230 -24.92 -16.84 55.16
CA LEU A 230 -26.15 -16.05 55.29
C LEU A 230 -27.41 -16.90 55.45
N THR A 231 -27.42 -18.14 54.95
CA THR A 231 -28.59 -19.04 55.05
C THR A 231 -28.53 -20.00 56.24
N LYS A 232 -27.33 -20.33 56.75
CA LYS A 232 -27.11 -21.25 57.89
C LYS A 232 -27.99 -20.90 59.10
N SER A 233 -28.52 -21.92 59.76
CA SER A 233 -29.37 -21.78 60.94
C SER A 233 -29.24 -23.02 61.82
N SER A 234 -29.61 -22.91 63.11
CA SER A 234 -29.76 -24.06 64.01
C SER A 234 -30.67 -25.16 63.40
N ARG A 235 -31.74 -24.76 62.69
CA ARG A 235 -32.64 -25.70 61.99
C ARG A 235 -32.03 -26.32 60.71
N HIS A 236 -31.05 -25.66 60.10
CA HIS A 236 -30.43 -26.07 58.83
C HIS A 236 -28.91 -25.83 58.87
N PRO A 237 -28.13 -26.74 59.50
CA PRO A 237 -26.70 -26.54 59.75
C PRO A 237 -25.84 -26.45 58.49
N LEU A 238 -26.28 -27.07 57.39
CA LEU A 238 -25.59 -27.04 56.10
C LEU A 238 -25.84 -25.76 55.29
N GLY A 239 -26.86 -24.96 55.62
CA GLY A 239 -27.28 -23.82 54.81
C GLY A 239 -27.82 -24.21 53.43
N GLY A 240 -27.95 -23.23 52.54
CA GLY A 240 -28.19 -23.43 51.11
C GLY A 240 -26.91 -23.26 50.27
N ASN A 241 -27.04 -23.47 48.96
CA ASN A 241 -25.94 -23.35 48.00
C ASN A 241 -26.26 -22.31 46.92
N ALA A 242 -25.23 -21.71 46.33
CA ALA A 242 -25.39 -20.75 45.24
C ALA A 242 -24.25 -20.88 44.22
N TYR A 243 -24.57 -20.76 42.93
CA TYR A 243 -23.62 -20.92 41.85
C TYR A 243 -23.86 -19.95 40.70
N LEU A 244 -22.78 -19.66 39.98
CA LEU A 244 -22.77 -18.84 38.78
C LEU A 244 -22.32 -19.71 37.60
N SER A 245 -23.06 -19.67 36.50
CA SER A 245 -22.67 -20.32 35.24
C SER A 245 -22.63 -19.33 34.08
N LEU A 246 -21.71 -19.57 33.15
CA LEU A 246 -21.55 -18.80 31.92
C LEU A 246 -22.34 -19.46 30.80
N ASP A 247 -23.05 -18.68 29.99
CA ASP A 247 -23.71 -19.21 28.78
C ASP A 247 -22.71 -19.56 27.67
N ASN A 248 -21.55 -18.91 27.64
CA ASN A 248 -20.47 -19.16 26.69
C ASN A 248 -19.13 -19.10 27.42
N THR A 249 -18.32 -20.17 27.33
CA THR A 249 -17.00 -20.26 27.95
C THR A 249 -15.90 -19.59 27.12
N GLU A 250 -16.04 -19.53 25.79
CA GLU A 250 -15.05 -18.97 24.86
C GLU A 250 -15.10 -17.42 24.86
N GLU A 251 -16.31 -16.86 24.76
CA GLU A 251 -16.53 -15.41 24.78
C GLU A 251 -17.60 -15.06 25.84
N PRO A 252 -17.25 -15.10 27.14
CA PRO A 252 -18.21 -14.95 28.23
C PRO A 252 -18.83 -13.56 28.33
N TYR A 253 -18.25 -12.58 27.62
CA TYR A 253 -18.76 -11.22 27.49
C TYR A 253 -19.79 -11.04 26.36
N LEU A 254 -20.08 -12.09 25.58
CA LEU A 254 -21.20 -12.12 24.61
C LEU A 254 -22.43 -12.85 25.18
N GLY A 255 -22.20 -13.81 26.09
CA GLY A 255 -23.26 -14.55 26.76
C GLY A 255 -23.79 -13.85 28.01
N GLY A 256 -24.87 -14.39 28.58
CA GLY A 256 -25.32 -14.05 29.92
C GLY A 256 -24.52 -14.77 31.00
N ILE A 257 -24.62 -14.25 32.23
CA ILE A 257 -24.26 -14.99 33.45
C ILE A 257 -25.56 -15.44 34.09
N LYS A 258 -25.72 -16.76 34.27
CA LYS A 258 -26.86 -17.34 34.99
C LYS A 258 -26.51 -17.45 36.47
N TYR A 259 -27.25 -16.72 37.30
CA TYR A 259 -27.15 -16.80 38.74
C TYR A 259 -28.25 -17.70 39.30
N ASN A 260 -27.85 -18.68 40.12
CA ASN A 260 -28.68 -19.77 40.60
C ASN A 260 -28.46 -19.97 42.09
N ALA A 261 -29.54 -20.18 42.85
CA ALA A 261 -29.48 -20.42 44.28
C ALA A 261 -30.47 -21.50 44.70
N MET A 262 -30.04 -22.32 45.65
CA MET A 262 -30.77 -23.44 46.20
C MET A 262 -30.93 -23.23 47.72
N PRO A 263 -32.09 -22.72 48.16
CA PRO A 263 -32.41 -22.61 49.59
C PRO A 263 -32.37 -23.99 50.28
N PRO A 264 -32.05 -24.06 51.59
CA PRO A 264 -31.76 -25.31 52.32
C PRO A 264 -32.84 -26.40 52.25
N THR A 265 -34.08 -26.04 51.93
CA THR A 265 -35.25 -26.94 51.92
C THR A 265 -35.86 -27.14 50.53
N LYS A 266 -35.30 -26.52 49.48
CA LYS A 266 -35.88 -26.50 48.13
C LYS A 266 -34.94 -27.14 47.11
N ARG A 267 -35.52 -27.74 46.08
CA ARG A 267 -34.78 -28.21 44.89
C ARG A 267 -34.28 -27.00 44.09
N PHE A 268 -33.31 -27.22 43.23
CA PHE A 268 -32.82 -26.22 42.28
C PHE A 268 -33.98 -25.57 41.49
N ARG A 269 -33.96 -24.23 41.40
CA ARG A 269 -34.90 -23.38 40.67
C ARG A 269 -34.19 -22.12 40.18
N ASP A 270 -34.70 -21.55 39.09
CA ASP A 270 -34.26 -20.25 38.59
C ASP A 270 -34.65 -19.11 39.55
N MET A 271 -33.88 -18.02 39.54
CA MET A 271 -34.09 -16.84 40.39
C MET A 271 -35.50 -16.27 40.33
N ASP A 272 -36.17 -16.35 39.18
CA ASP A 272 -37.53 -15.84 39.01
C ASP A 272 -38.55 -16.56 39.89
N GLN A 273 -38.32 -17.83 40.22
CA GLN A 273 -39.23 -18.71 40.96
C GLN A 273 -38.98 -18.75 42.48
N LEU A 274 -38.02 -17.96 42.98
CA LEU A 274 -37.74 -17.80 44.41
C LEU A 274 -38.72 -16.81 45.08
N SER A 275 -38.88 -16.91 46.40
CA SER A 275 -39.66 -15.91 47.17
C SER A 275 -38.93 -14.57 47.27
N GLY A 276 -39.64 -13.48 47.57
CA GLY A 276 -39.03 -12.14 47.71
C GLY A 276 -37.84 -12.12 48.67
N GLY A 277 -38.00 -12.68 49.88
CA GLY A 277 -36.91 -12.78 50.84
C GLY A 277 -35.74 -13.65 50.39
N GLU A 278 -36.01 -14.77 49.69
CA GLU A 278 -34.95 -15.62 49.12
C GLU A 278 -34.16 -14.88 48.03
N LYS A 279 -34.83 -14.11 47.17
CA LYS A 279 -34.18 -13.25 46.17
C LYS A 279 -33.33 -12.16 46.84
N THR A 280 -33.81 -11.55 47.93
CA THR A 280 -33.05 -10.55 48.68
C THR A 280 -31.79 -11.12 49.33
N VAL A 281 -31.87 -12.29 49.99
CA VAL A 281 -30.68 -12.96 50.55
C VAL A 281 -29.70 -13.37 49.45
N ALA A 282 -30.19 -13.84 48.30
CA ALA A 282 -29.34 -14.17 47.15
C ALA A 282 -28.64 -12.92 46.56
N ALA A 283 -29.36 -11.80 46.41
CA ALA A 283 -28.80 -10.54 45.95
C ALA A 283 -27.73 -9.98 46.92
N LEU A 284 -27.97 -10.03 48.23
CA LEU A 284 -26.99 -9.64 49.25
C LEU A 284 -25.75 -10.56 49.22
N ALA A 285 -25.94 -11.88 49.05
CA ALA A 285 -24.82 -12.81 48.92
C ALA A 285 -23.94 -12.52 47.70
N LEU A 286 -24.56 -12.20 46.55
CA LEU A 286 -23.83 -11.77 45.35
C LEU A 286 -23.11 -10.43 45.57
N LEU A 287 -23.75 -9.46 46.23
CA LEU A 287 -23.15 -8.15 46.55
C LEU A 287 -21.88 -8.32 47.41
N PHE A 288 -21.95 -9.11 48.48
CA PHE A 288 -20.80 -9.38 49.34
C PHE A 288 -19.72 -10.24 48.64
N ALA A 289 -20.10 -11.15 47.74
CA ALA A 289 -19.13 -11.89 46.92
C ALA A 289 -18.41 -11.02 45.88
N VAL A 290 -19.05 -9.98 45.34
CA VAL A 290 -18.39 -8.98 44.48
C VAL A 290 -17.49 -8.06 45.31
N HIS A 291 -17.94 -7.66 46.51
CA HIS A 291 -17.14 -6.88 47.45
C HIS A 291 -15.85 -7.58 47.87
N SER A 292 -15.85 -8.92 48.03
CA SER A 292 -14.62 -9.66 48.36
C SER A 292 -13.56 -9.63 47.24
N TYR A 293 -13.95 -9.34 46.00
CA TYR A 293 -13.00 -9.16 44.88
C TYR A 293 -12.47 -7.73 44.83
N HIS A 294 -13.35 -6.74 45.01
CA HIS A 294 -12.99 -5.33 45.06
C HIS A 294 -13.65 -4.69 46.29
N PRO A 295 -12.91 -4.53 47.41
CA PRO A 295 -13.47 -3.90 48.59
C PRO A 295 -13.86 -2.45 48.25
N ALA A 296 -15.07 -2.08 48.66
CA ALA A 296 -15.59 -0.72 48.60
C ALA A 296 -15.36 -0.06 49.97
N PRO A 297 -15.01 1.24 50.03
CA PRO A 297 -14.72 1.89 51.31
C PRO A 297 -15.95 1.98 52.22
N PHE A 298 -17.14 2.12 51.64
CA PHE A 298 -18.40 2.14 52.37
C PHE A 298 -19.54 1.50 51.56
N PHE A 299 -20.58 1.05 52.27
CA PHE A 299 -21.87 0.67 51.71
C PHE A 299 -22.99 1.52 52.31
N VAL A 300 -24.02 1.76 51.49
CA VAL A 300 -25.33 2.25 51.93
C VAL A 300 -26.37 1.22 51.55
N MET A 301 -27.17 0.76 52.51
CA MET A 301 -28.27 -0.17 52.30
C MET A 301 -29.57 0.46 52.81
N ASP A 302 -30.56 0.57 51.93
CA ASP A 302 -31.83 1.25 52.20
C ASP A 302 -32.98 0.22 52.12
N GLU A 303 -33.72 0.06 53.22
CA GLU A 303 -34.86 -0.86 53.42
C GLU A 303 -34.64 -2.31 52.91
N VAL A 304 -33.38 -2.78 52.89
CA VAL A 304 -33.01 -4.14 52.43
C VAL A 304 -33.65 -5.26 53.24
N ASP A 305 -34.17 -4.93 54.42
CA ASP A 305 -34.86 -5.81 55.34
C ASP A 305 -36.37 -5.93 55.08
N ALA A 306 -36.97 -5.08 54.24
CA ALA A 306 -38.42 -5.05 54.00
C ALA A 306 -39.00 -6.41 53.55
N ALA A 307 -38.26 -7.14 52.70
CA ALA A 307 -38.64 -8.46 52.20
C ALA A 307 -38.14 -9.66 53.05
N LEU A 308 -37.37 -9.40 54.11
CA LEU A 308 -36.78 -10.42 54.98
C LEU A 308 -37.64 -10.69 56.23
N ASP A 309 -37.52 -11.87 56.80
CA ASP A 309 -38.04 -12.19 58.14
C ASP A 309 -36.98 -11.88 59.22
N ASN A 310 -37.41 -11.76 60.48
CA ASN A 310 -36.52 -11.40 61.60
C ASN A 310 -35.34 -12.37 61.73
N VAL A 311 -35.53 -13.66 61.38
CA VAL A 311 -34.47 -14.68 61.42
C VAL A 311 -33.39 -14.43 60.38
N ASN A 312 -33.72 -14.05 59.14
CA ASN A 312 -32.69 -13.74 58.14
C ASN A 312 -32.12 -12.32 58.32
N VAL A 313 -32.90 -11.35 58.83
CA VAL A 313 -32.38 -10.03 59.26
C VAL A 313 -31.26 -10.19 60.29
N PHE A 314 -31.48 -10.98 61.34
CA PHE A 314 -30.47 -11.26 62.37
C PHE A 314 -29.20 -11.93 61.83
N LYS A 315 -29.30 -12.75 60.77
CA LYS A 315 -28.12 -13.33 60.10
C LYS A 315 -27.36 -12.29 59.29
N VAL A 316 -28.08 -11.45 58.54
CA VAL A 316 -27.48 -10.37 57.73
C VAL A 316 -26.78 -9.35 58.65
N SER A 317 -27.41 -8.92 59.74
CA SER A 317 -26.78 -7.98 60.69
C SER A 317 -25.55 -8.59 61.37
N ASN A 318 -25.60 -9.86 61.79
CA ASN A 318 -24.41 -10.57 62.29
C ASN A 318 -23.28 -10.69 61.25
N TYR A 319 -23.61 -10.98 59.99
CA TYR A 319 -22.61 -11.07 58.91
C TYR A 319 -21.92 -9.72 58.67
N ILE A 320 -22.70 -8.63 58.63
CA ILE A 320 -22.17 -7.27 58.52
C ILE A 320 -21.29 -6.93 59.72
N ARG A 321 -21.73 -7.19 60.96
CA ARG A 321 -20.96 -6.91 62.18
C ARG A 321 -19.65 -7.72 62.29
N ARG A 322 -19.58 -8.93 61.71
CA ARG A 322 -18.32 -9.69 61.62
C ARG A 322 -17.34 -9.11 60.61
N ASN A 323 -17.85 -8.51 59.54
CA ASN A 323 -17.05 -8.01 58.43
C ASN A 323 -16.82 -6.48 58.46
N SER A 324 -17.40 -5.76 59.43
CA SER A 324 -17.33 -4.30 59.59
C SER A 324 -15.90 -3.78 59.74
N ASN A 325 -14.99 -4.58 60.30
CA ASN A 325 -13.55 -4.28 60.35
C ASN A 325 -12.92 -3.99 58.96
N ASN A 326 -13.55 -4.46 57.87
CA ASN A 326 -13.03 -4.31 56.50
C ASN A 326 -13.76 -3.24 55.68
N PHE A 327 -14.96 -2.79 56.09
CA PHE A 327 -15.74 -1.78 55.36
C PHE A 327 -16.74 -1.04 56.25
N GLN A 328 -16.97 0.24 55.99
CA GLN A 328 -18.01 1.01 56.68
C GLN A 328 -19.40 0.67 56.14
N CYS A 329 -20.38 0.43 57.00
CA CYS A 329 -21.74 0.12 56.58
C CYS A 329 -22.75 1.13 57.16
N VAL A 330 -23.50 1.79 56.30
CA VAL A 330 -24.64 2.65 56.67
C VAL A 330 -25.91 1.92 56.27
N VAL A 331 -26.79 1.62 57.23
CA VAL A 331 -28.04 0.91 56.97
C VAL A 331 -29.22 1.75 57.44
N ILE A 332 -30.23 1.86 56.57
CA ILE A 332 -31.52 2.47 56.85
C ILE A 332 -32.52 1.29 56.93
N SER A 333 -33.09 1.09 58.11
CA SER A 333 -34.02 0.00 58.43
C SER A 333 -34.97 0.44 59.53
N LEU A 334 -36.18 -0.12 59.53
CA LEU A 334 -37.20 0.07 60.57
C LEU A 334 -37.29 -1.12 61.54
N LYS A 335 -36.40 -2.11 61.44
CA LYS A 335 -36.44 -3.32 62.27
C LYS A 335 -35.38 -3.31 63.37
N ASP A 336 -35.87 -3.39 64.59
CA ASP A 336 -35.10 -3.46 65.83
C ASP A 336 -33.92 -4.45 65.72
N THR A 337 -34.19 -5.68 65.27
CA THR A 337 -33.19 -6.75 65.07
C THR A 337 -32.04 -6.44 64.09
N PHE A 338 -32.14 -5.37 63.30
CA PHE A 338 -31.06 -4.91 62.43
C PHE A 338 -30.18 -3.89 63.17
N TYR A 339 -30.78 -2.80 63.66
CA TYR A 339 -30.06 -1.65 64.22
C TYR A 339 -29.61 -1.85 65.67
N ASP A 340 -30.17 -2.82 66.39
CA ASP A 340 -29.70 -3.33 67.70
C ASP A 340 -28.21 -3.72 67.71
N LYS A 341 -27.63 -4.05 66.56
CA LYS A 341 -26.23 -4.47 66.41
C LYS A 341 -25.33 -3.43 65.74
N ALA A 342 -25.76 -2.17 65.66
CA ALA A 342 -24.97 -1.08 65.13
C ALA A 342 -24.03 -0.48 66.19
N ASP A 343 -22.89 0.07 65.77
CA ASP A 343 -21.97 0.78 66.67
C ASP A 343 -22.49 2.22 66.98
N ALA A 344 -23.26 2.80 66.06
CA ALA A 344 -23.93 4.09 66.23
C ALA A 344 -25.27 4.15 65.49
N LEU A 345 -26.21 4.90 66.07
CA LEU A 345 -27.54 5.18 65.53
C LEU A 345 -27.64 6.64 65.06
N VAL A 346 -28.29 6.85 63.91
CA VAL A 346 -28.65 8.17 63.39
C VAL A 346 -30.18 8.25 63.32
N GLY A 347 -30.79 8.85 64.34
CA GLY A 347 -32.23 9.11 64.38
C GLY A 347 -32.59 10.33 63.53
N ILE A 348 -33.62 10.20 62.69
CA ILE A 348 -34.16 11.30 61.89
C ILE A 348 -35.55 11.64 62.41
N TYR A 349 -35.80 12.92 62.68
CA TYR A 349 -37.10 13.40 63.15
C TYR A 349 -37.52 14.69 62.44
N ARG A 350 -38.84 14.91 62.31
CA ARG A 350 -39.39 16.10 61.63
C ARG A 350 -39.78 17.18 62.64
N GLU A 351 -39.07 18.30 62.65
CA GLU A 351 -39.45 19.43 63.49
C GLU A 351 -40.65 20.17 62.89
N LYS A 352 -41.82 19.99 63.51
CA LYS A 352 -43.09 20.57 63.04
C LYS A 352 -43.09 22.11 62.95
N LYS A 353 -42.23 22.81 63.73
CA LYS A 353 -42.16 24.28 63.75
C LYS A 353 -41.62 24.87 62.45
N TYR A 354 -40.56 24.26 61.91
CA TYR A 354 -39.87 24.73 60.70
C TYR A 354 -40.13 23.85 59.48
N ASN A 355 -40.91 22.78 59.65
CA ASN A 355 -41.27 21.80 58.63
C ASN A 355 -40.06 21.13 57.95
N CYS A 356 -38.94 21.03 58.68
CA CYS A 356 -37.69 20.41 58.23
C CYS A 356 -37.42 19.08 58.95
N SER A 357 -36.59 18.25 58.34
CA SER A 357 -36.02 17.06 59.00
C SER A 357 -34.73 17.45 59.72
N GLN A 358 -34.57 17.02 60.95
CA GLN A 358 -33.34 17.12 61.74
C GLN A 358 -32.84 15.74 62.12
N THR A 359 -31.55 15.67 62.47
CA THR A 359 -30.87 14.44 62.84
C THR A 359 -30.39 14.50 64.29
N LEU A 360 -30.34 13.34 64.93
CA LEU A 360 -29.73 13.10 66.23
C LEU A 360 -28.83 11.87 66.09
N THR A 361 -27.63 11.92 66.64
CA THR A 361 -26.67 10.80 66.58
C THR A 361 -26.40 10.30 67.99
N MET A 362 -26.38 8.98 68.17
CA MET A 362 -26.09 8.31 69.44
C MET A 362 -25.11 7.18 69.18
N SER A 363 -23.98 7.15 69.88
CA SER A 363 -23.07 5.99 69.90
C SER A 363 -23.64 4.93 70.85
N LEU A 364 -23.52 3.66 70.46
CA LEU A 364 -23.93 2.50 71.26
C LEU A 364 -22.75 1.83 71.97
N ASP A 365 -21.50 2.26 71.69
CA ASP A 365 -20.26 1.67 72.23
C ASP A 365 -20.26 1.59 73.77
N GLY A 366 -20.87 2.58 74.44
CA GLY A 366 -20.99 2.65 75.91
C GLY A 366 -22.07 1.76 76.53
N TYR A 367 -22.84 1.05 75.72
CA TYR A 367 -23.98 0.21 76.13
C TYR A 367 -23.84 -1.26 75.68
N ALA A 368 -22.68 -1.65 75.14
CA ALA A 368 -22.44 -3.02 74.70
C ALA A 368 -22.61 -4.01 75.87
N GLU A 369 -23.49 -4.99 75.70
CA GLU A 369 -23.67 -6.07 76.67
C GLU A 369 -22.39 -6.91 76.76
N ASN A 370 -22.03 -7.31 77.98
CA ASN A 370 -20.93 -8.25 78.21
C ASN A 370 -21.40 -9.66 77.82
N ASP A 371 -21.27 -10.03 76.54
CA ASP A 371 -21.51 -11.37 75.98
C ASP A 371 -20.56 -12.49 76.55
N ASN A 372 -19.99 -12.29 77.74
CA ASN A 372 -19.00 -13.15 78.40
C ASN A 372 -19.55 -13.98 79.57
N GLU A 373 -20.88 -14.00 79.78
CA GLU A 373 -21.54 -14.85 80.78
C GLU A 373 -22.53 -15.83 80.11
N GLU A 374 -22.00 -16.91 79.50
CA GLU A 374 -22.60 -18.27 79.44
C GLU A 374 -21.70 -19.19 78.57
N GLU A 375 -20.77 -19.91 79.22
CA GLU A 375 -20.01 -21.06 78.69
C GLU A 375 -20.61 -22.39 79.20
#